data_AF-A0A9E4CP70-F1
#
_entry.id   AF-A0A9E4CP70-F1
#
_cell.length_a   1.000
_cell.length_b   1.000
_cell.length_c   1.000
_cell.angle_alpha   90.00
_cell.angle_beta   90.00
_cell.angle_gamma   90.00
#
_symmetry.space_group_name_H-M   'P 1'
#
loop_
_entity.id
_entity.type
_entity.pdbx_description
1 polymer ?
#
loop_
_entity_poly.entity_id
_entity_poly.type
_entity_poly.pdbx_seq_one_letter_code
_entity_poly.pdbx_strand_id
1 'polypeptide(L)'
;MFDQLRNQYSLRCPTHDTTAWVSVSAFRRIRRLRGATSPAVFRVEFDCAACGDVHETLVSHDRLDWEPLGTESTETFMNLVTGRRELLATELVERATDQMRRGHWPWTFWCHPESAMRPGFPSSLRFVTPEHDHGDERVGVLVRCFSCERHTVNIVTRDHLDVPWHNDDHIAYVAQVFDGDRIAPEERFRHQLWDGPARAEWLDAG
;
A
#
# COMPACT_ATOMS: atom_id res chain seq x y z
N MET A 1 -1.51 -10.46 10.80
CA MET A 1 -2.73 -9.82 11.30
C MET A 1 -2.72 -8.37 10.91
N PHE A 2 -3.83 -7.96 10.32
CA PHE A 2 -4.17 -6.61 9.96
C PHE A 2 -5.38 -6.19 10.79
N ASP A 3 -5.33 -5.00 11.38
CA ASP A 3 -6.44 -4.40 12.11
C ASP A 3 -7.29 -3.60 11.13
N GLN A 4 -8.52 -4.05 10.87
CA GLN A 4 -9.45 -3.46 9.90
C GLN A 4 -9.99 -2.09 10.34
N LEU A 5 -10.00 -1.82 11.65
CA LEU A 5 -10.52 -0.57 12.19
C LEU A 5 -9.46 0.53 12.15
N ARG A 6 -8.20 0.16 12.35
CA ARG A 6 -7.05 1.07 12.32
C ARG A 6 -6.37 1.14 10.97
N ASN A 7 -6.67 0.19 10.08
CA ASN A 7 -5.99 -0.04 8.81
C ASN A 7 -4.46 -0.21 8.96
N GLN A 8 -4.04 -1.07 9.89
CA GLN A 8 -2.63 -1.23 10.27
C GLN A 8 -2.21 -2.70 10.35
N TYR A 9 -0.98 -2.98 9.95
CA TYR A 9 -0.34 -4.29 10.10
C TYR A 9 0.31 -4.44 11.47
N SER A 10 0.16 -5.61 12.07
CA SER A 10 0.82 -5.97 13.34
C SER A 10 2.24 -6.52 13.09
N LEU A 11 3.25 -5.67 12.95
CA LEU A 11 4.64 -6.09 12.68
C LEU A 11 5.45 -6.23 13.97
N ARG A 12 6.48 -7.09 13.99
CA ARG A 12 7.32 -7.28 15.19
C ARG A 12 8.44 -6.25 15.19
N CYS A 13 8.63 -5.56 16.32
CA CYS A 13 9.79 -4.70 16.59
C CYS A 13 10.91 -5.55 17.23
N PRO A 14 12.07 -5.75 16.57
CA PRO A 14 13.18 -6.51 17.13
C PRO A 14 13.82 -5.86 18.37
N THR A 15 13.77 -4.52 18.48
CA THR A 15 14.42 -3.77 19.56
C THR A 15 13.74 -3.97 20.91
N HIS A 16 12.41 -3.92 20.94
CA HIS A 16 11.63 -4.04 22.18
C HIS A 16 10.95 -5.41 22.35
N ASP A 17 11.07 -6.29 21.37
CA ASP A 17 10.34 -7.56 21.26
C ASP A 17 8.80 -7.40 21.41
N THR A 18 8.28 -6.30 20.88
CA THR A 18 6.86 -5.95 20.93
C THR A 18 6.23 -5.94 19.55
N THR A 19 4.90 -5.89 19.50
CA THR A 19 4.15 -5.64 18.27
C THR A 19 4.02 -4.13 18.04
N ALA A 20 4.46 -3.69 16.86
CA ALA A 20 4.23 -2.36 16.35
C ALA A 20 3.05 -2.40 15.36
N TRP A 21 2.20 -1.38 15.42
CA TRP A 21 1.14 -1.18 14.44
C TRP A 21 1.63 -0.21 13.37
N VAL A 22 1.59 -0.64 12.12
CA VAL A 22 2.26 0.03 11.01
C VAL A 22 1.31 0.15 9.83
N SER A 23 1.11 1.37 9.34
CA SER A 23 0.34 1.68 8.14
C SER A 23 1.17 1.45 6.87
N VAL A 24 0.54 1.40 5.70
CA VAL A 24 1.25 1.21 4.41
C VAL A 24 2.14 2.42 4.11
N SER A 25 1.71 3.63 4.47
CA SER A 25 2.47 4.88 4.34
C SER A 25 3.77 4.91 5.16
N ALA A 26 3.86 4.08 6.21
CA ALA A 26 5.07 3.89 7.01
C ALA A 26 6.01 2.81 6.43
N PHE A 27 5.63 2.12 5.36
CA PHE A 27 6.57 1.28 4.63
C PHE A 27 7.58 2.18 3.90
N ARG A 28 8.74 1.62 3.63
CA ARG A 28 9.85 2.32 2.97
C ARG A 28 10.27 1.59 1.72
N ARG A 29 10.38 0.26 1.82
CA ARG A 29 10.75 -0.62 0.71
C ARG A 29 10.03 -1.95 0.76
N ILE A 30 9.52 -2.39 -0.38
CA ILE A 30 8.84 -3.68 -0.52
C ILE A 30 9.49 -4.46 -1.67
N ARG A 31 10.00 -5.65 -1.36
CA ARG A 31 10.71 -6.50 -2.33
C ARG A 31 10.25 -7.94 -2.25
N ARG A 32 9.77 -8.47 -3.37
CA ARG A 32 9.50 -9.90 -3.51
C ARG A 32 10.80 -10.71 -3.40
N LEU A 33 10.79 -11.74 -2.56
CA LEU A 33 11.89 -12.70 -2.48
C LEU A 33 11.83 -13.68 -3.66
N ARG A 34 12.99 -14.03 -4.20
CA ARG A 34 13.11 -15.07 -5.24
C ARG A 34 12.84 -16.44 -4.61
N GLY A 35 12.14 -17.32 -5.31
CA GLY A 35 12.01 -18.75 -4.96
C GLY A 35 10.58 -19.23 -4.75
N ALA A 36 9.81 -18.61 -3.86
CA ALA A 36 8.43 -19.03 -3.62
C ALA A 36 7.47 -18.40 -4.65
N THR A 37 6.99 -19.22 -5.58
CA THR A 37 5.97 -18.79 -6.56
C THR A 37 4.59 -18.70 -5.91
N SER A 38 4.27 -19.60 -4.96
CA SER A 38 3.08 -19.54 -4.12
C SER A 38 3.29 -20.27 -2.76
N PRO A 39 3.02 -19.60 -1.61
CA PRO A 39 2.71 -18.18 -1.50
C PRO A 39 3.97 -17.34 -1.73
N ALA A 40 3.84 -16.24 -2.47
CA ALA A 40 4.94 -15.28 -2.62
C ALA A 40 5.24 -14.63 -1.25
N VAL A 41 6.53 -14.43 -0.96
CA VAL A 41 6.99 -13.77 0.26
C VAL A 41 7.68 -12.47 -0.09
N PHE A 42 7.35 -11.42 0.65
CA PHE A 42 7.89 -10.08 0.52
C PHE A 42 8.74 -9.75 1.72
N ARG A 43 9.89 -9.11 1.47
CA ARG A 43 10.63 -8.36 2.47
C ARG A 43 10.07 -6.95 2.49
N VAL A 44 9.62 -6.51 3.67
CA VAL A 44 9.11 -5.16 3.91
C VAL A 44 10.04 -4.46 4.90
N GLU A 45 10.59 -3.33 4.47
CA GLU A 45 11.30 -2.38 5.33
C GLU A 45 10.30 -1.29 5.73
N PHE A 46 10.21 -0.98 7.02
CA PHE A 46 9.20 -0.09 7.58
C PHE A 46 9.74 0.75 8.74
N ASP A 47 9.15 1.93 8.93
CA ASP A 47 9.40 2.77 10.09
C ASP A 47 8.62 2.26 11.29
N CYS A 48 9.32 1.86 12.34
CA CYS A 48 8.69 1.30 13.52
C CYS A 48 8.19 2.42 14.44
N ALA A 49 6.86 2.55 14.58
CA ALA A 49 6.26 3.49 15.53
C ALA A 49 6.60 3.20 17.01
N ALA A 50 7.05 1.98 17.34
CA ALA A 50 7.33 1.59 18.72
C ALA A 50 8.72 2.05 19.20
N CYS A 51 9.76 1.99 18.35
CA CYS A 51 11.13 2.40 18.72
C CYS A 51 11.67 3.59 17.91
N GLY A 52 11.03 3.94 16.79
CA GLY A 52 11.47 5.01 15.88
C GLY A 52 12.53 4.60 14.84
N ASP A 53 13.00 3.36 14.86
CA ASP A 53 13.99 2.84 13.90
C ASP A 53 13.33 2.18 12.68
N VAL A 54 14.11 2.04 11.61
CA VAL A 54 13.74 1.24 10.43
C VAL A 54 14.00 -0.24 10.71
N HIS A 55 13.01 -1.08 10.42
CA HIS A 55 13.11 -2.53 10.59
C HIS A 55 12.72 -3.28 9.33
N GLU A 56 13.24 -4.50 9.17
CA GLU A 56 12.83 -5.42 8.12
C GLU A 56 12.00 -6.58 8.69
N THR A 57 11.00 -7.01 7.93
CA THR A 57 10.19 -8.20 8.24
C THR A 57 9.80 -8.94 6.96
N LEU A 58 9.37 -10.20 7.13
CA LEU A 58 8.82 -11.01 6.05
C LEU A 58 7.29 -11.03 6.15
N VAL A 59 6.63 -10.83 5.02
CA VAL A 59 5.17 -10.79 4.90
C VAL A 59 4.76 -11.65 3.69
N SER A 60 3.80 -12.54 3.86
CA SER A 60 3.23 -13.31 2.75
C SER A 60 2.34 -12.44 1.86
N HIS A 61 2.11 -12.85 0.62
CA HIS A 61 1.13 -12.23 -0.27
C HIS A 61 -0.26 -12.13 0.37
N ASP A 62 -0.74 -13.23 0.96
CA ASP A 62 -2.05 -13.28 1.62
C ASP A 62 -2.16 -12.23 2.73
N ARG A 63 -1.10 -12.11 3.54
CA ARG A 63 -1.05 -11.11 4.59
C ARG A 63 -0.94 -9.70 4.06
N LEU A 64 -0.20 -9.47 2.97
CA LEU A 64 0.06 -8.13 2.46
C LEU A 64 -1.16 -7.58 1.70
N ASP A 65 -1.79 -8.38 0.85
CA ASP A 65 -2.80 -7.91 -0.11
C ASP A 65 -4.23 -8.34 0.23
N TRP A 66 -4.42 -9.49 0.90
CA TRP A 66 -5.75 -10.08 1.13
C TRP A 66 -6.27 -9.87 2.55
N GLU A 67 -5.40 -9.95 3.58
CA GLU A 67 -5.78 -9.63 4.97
C GLU A 67 -6.49 -8.27 5.08
N PRO A 68 -6.03 -7.17 4.43
CA PRO A 68 -6.73 -5.87 4.45
C PRO A 68 -8.16 -5.87 3.88
N LEU A 69 -8.54 -6.92 3.13
CA LEU A 69 -9.90 -7.07 2.58
C LEU A 69 -10.81 -7.88 3.51
N GLY A 70 -10.33 -8.23 4.71
CA GLY A 70 -11.10 -8.90 5.75
C GLY A 70 -11.05 -10.42 5.71
N THR A 71 -10.24 -11.05 4.84
CA THR A 71 -10.23 -12.51 4.65
C THR A 71 -9.90 -13.30 5.92
N GLU A 72 -9.06 -12.74 6.79
CA GLU A 72 -8.61 -13.38 8.04
C GLU A 72 -9.19 -12.71 9.30
N SER A 73 -10.23 -11.87 9.17
CA SER A 73 -10.82 -11.21 10.33
C SER A 73 -11.55 -12.23 11.21
N THR A 74 -11.18 -12.30 12.48
CA THR A 74 -11.86 -13.15 13.49
C THR A 74 -12.86 -12.35 14.33
N GLU A 75 -13.04 -11.07 14.01
CA GLU A 75 -13.96 -10.19 14.74
C GLU A 75 -15.42 -10.53 14.45
N THR A 76 -16.29 -10.14 15.37
CA THR A 76 -17.75 -10.26 15.21
C THR A 76 -18.40 -8.90 15.38
N PHE A 77 -19.48 -8.67 14.67
CA PHE A 77 -20.30 -7.47 14.82
C PHE A 77 -21.73 -7.86 15.22
N MET A 78 -22.46 -6.93 15.84
CA MET A 78 -23.88 -7.10 16.11
C MET A 78 -24.67 -6.67 14.87
N ASN A 79 -25.27 -7.63 14.17
CA ASN A 79 -26.19 -7.34 13.09
C ASN A 79 -27.51 -6.84 13.68
N LEU A 80 -27.80 -5.55 13.51
CA LEU A 80 -28.99 -4.90 14.06
C LEU A 80 -30.30 -5.37 13.42
N VAL A 81 -30.24 -5.93 12.20
CA VAL A 81 -31.40 -6.44 11.47
C VAL A 81 -31.79 -7.83 11.97
N THR A 82 -30.81 -8.70 12.23
CA THR A 82 -31.04 -10.07 12.71
C THR A 82 -31.01 -10.20 14.24
N GLY A 83 -30.44 -9.22 14.93
CA GLY A 83 -30.20 -9.24 16.38
C GLY A 83 -29.12 -10.24 16.80
N ARG A 84 -28.26 -10.69 15.88
CA ARG A 84 -27.25 -11.74 16.11
C ARG A 84 -25.83 -11.20 15.98
N ARG A 85 -24.89 -11.87 16.65
CA ARG A 85 -23.47 -11.67 16.38
C ARG A 85 -23.07 -12.51 15.18
N GLU A 86 -22.49 -11.86 14.18
CA GLU A 86 -22.08 -12.47 12.92
C GLU A 86 -20.59 -12.20 12.68
N LEU A 87 -19.94 -13.06 11.89
CA LEU A 87 -18.52 -12.94 11.58
C LEU A 87 -18.29 -11.77 10.64
N LEU A 88 -17.37 -10.87 11.01
CA LEU A 88 -17.06 -9.69 10.21
C LEU A 88 -16.39 -10.06 8.88
N ALA A 89 -15.57 -11.12 8.85
CA ALA A 89 -14.90 -11.57 7.63
C ALA A 89 -15.87 -11.86 6.48
N THR A 90 -17.01 -12.51 6.75
CA THR A 90 -18.00 -12.85 5.71
C THR A 90 -18.51 -11.58 5.02
N GLU A 91 -18.94 -10.60 5.81
CA GLU A 91 -19.46 -9.32 5.28
C GLU A 91 -18.39 -8.51 4.53
N LEU A 92 -17.16 -8.46 5.05
CA LEU A 92 -16.06 -7.73 4.41
C LEU A 92 -15.67 -8.36 3.07
N VAL A 93 -15.59 -9.69 3.01
CA VAL A 93 -15.27 -10.42 1.77
C VAL A 93 -16.39 -10.28 0.74
N GLU A 94 -17.65 -10.37 1.15
CA GLU A 94 -18.80 -10.14 0.27
C GLU A 94 -18.80 -8.71 -0.28
N ARG A 95 -18.58 -7.71 0.58
CA ARG A 95 -18.46 -6.31 0.18
C ARG A 95 -17.29 -6.08 -0.77
N ALA A 96 -16.11 -6.62 -0.47
CA ALA A 96 -14.93 -6.53 -1.32
C ALA A 96 -15.21 -7.13 -2.72
N THR A 97 -15.88 -8.28 -2.76
CA THR A 97 -16.27 -8.96 -3.99
C THR A 97 -17.23 -8.12 -4.83
N ASP A 98 -18.24 -7.52 -4.21
CA ASP A 98 -19.19 -6.63 -4.90
C ASP A 98 -18.51 -5.38 -5.47
N GLN A 99 -17.62 -4.74 -4.69
CA GLN A 99 -16.83 -3.60 -5.16
C GLN A 99 -15.96 -3.95 -6.37
N MET A 100 -15.21 -5.06 -6.32
CA MET A 100 -14.38 -5.51 -7.45
C MET A 100 -15.21 -5.83 -8.69
N ARG A 101 -16.38 -6.46 -8.54
CA ARG A 101 -17.30 -6.75 -9.66
C ARG A 101 -17.81 -5.48 -10.34
N ARG A 102 -17.96 -4.39 -9.60
CA ARG A 102 -18.33 -3.06 -10.14
C ARG A 102 -17.15 -2.32 -10.77
N GLY A 103 -15.95 -2.91 -10.74
CA GLY A 103 -14.73 -2.30 -11.27
C GLY A 103 -14.03 -1.35 -10.29
N HIS A 104 -14.50 -1.28 -9.04
CA HIS A 104 -13.78 -0.56 -7.98
C HIS A 104 -12.67 -1.45 -7.42
N TRP A 105 -11.50 -0.87 -7.20
CA TRP A 105 -10.36 -1.60 -6.67
C TRP A 105 -9.92 -1.02 -5.34
N PRO A 106 -9.39 -1.86 -4.42
CA PRO A 106 -8.96 -1.40 -3.10
C PRO A 106 -7.91 -0.29 -3.17
N TRP A 107 -7.00 -0.38 -4.16
CA TRP A 107 -6.04 0.67 -4.51
C TRP A 107 -5.97 0.83 -6.01
N THR A 108 -5.78 2.07 -6.48
CA THR A 108 -5.56 2.38 -7.90
C THR A 108 -4.42 3.36 -8.06
N PHE A 109 -3.60 3.16 -9.09
CA PHE A 109 -2.46 4.02 -9.38
C PHE A 109 -2.40 4.37 -10.86
N TRP A 110 -1.84 5.53 -11.18
CA TRP A 110 -1.65 5.93 -12.56
C TRP A 110 -0.49 5.15 -13.20
N CYS A 111 -0.77 4.60 -14.38
CA CYS A 111 0.20 3.94 -15.23
C CYS A 111 0.54 4.84 -16.43
N HIS A 112 1.61 5.64 -16.35
CA HIS A 112 2.04 6.52 -17.43
C HIS A 112 2.18 5.83 -18.81
N PRO A 113 2.82 4.64 -18.94
CA PRO A 113 2.92 3.96 -20.23
C PRO A 113 1.59 3.55 -20.86
N GLU A 114 0.58 3.28 -20.04
CA GLU A 114 -0.77 2.90 -20.52
C GLU A 114 -1.73 4.09 -20.53
N SER A 115 -1.32 5.23 -19.98
CA SER A 115 -2.12 6.44 -19.84
C SER A 115 -3.49 6.15 -19.21
N ALA A 116 -3.50 5.33 -18.16
CA ALA A 116 -4.72 4.91 -17.48
C ALA A 116 -4.48 4.63 -15.99
N MET A 117 -5.55 4.80 -15.19
CA MET A 117 -5.62 4.28 -13.83
C MET A 117 -5.66 2.75 -13.86
N ARG A 118 -4.84 2.12 -13.02
CA ARG A 118 -4.71 0.67 -12.94
C ARG A 118 -4.88 0.16 -11.50
N PRO A 119 -5.47 -1.03 -11.32
CA PRO A 119 -5.52 -1.66 -10.01
C PRO A 119 -4.13 -1.86 -9.42
N GLY A 120 -4.02 -1.66 -8.12
CA GLY A 120 -2.83 -1.90 -7.33
C GLY A 120 -3.12 -2.69 -6.06
N PHE A 121 -2.06 -3.16 -5.44
CA PHE A 121 -2.06 -3.78 -4.11
C PHE A 121 -0.79 -3.34 -3.38
N PRO A 122 -0.71 -3.44 -2.04
CA PRO A 122 0.52 -3.11 -1.32
C PRO A 122 1.75 -3.87 -1.85
N SER A 123 1.59 -5.09 -2.39
CA SER A 123 2.69 -5.83 -3.03
C SER A 123 3.19 -5.26 -4.37
N SER A 124 2.43 -4.39 -5.04
CA SER A 124 2.85 -3.71 -6.26
C SER A 124 3.80 -2.54 -5.97
N LEU A 125 3.80 -2.03 -4.74
CA LEU A 125 4.69 -0.97 -4.29
C LEU A 125 6.15 -1.46 -4.22
N ARG A 126 7.08 -0.53 -4.42
CA ARG A 126 8.53 -0.78 -4.36
C ARG A 126 9.22 0.14 -3.37
N PHE A 127 8.88 1.43 -3.43
CA PHE A 127 9.35 2.45 -2.52
C PHE A 127 8.19 3.33 -2.11
N VAL A 128 8.23 3.77 -0.86
CA VAL A 128 7.23 4.65 -0.24
C VAL A 128 8.01 5.69 0.55
N THR A 129 7.82 6.96 0.23
CA THR A 129 8.55 8.07 0.85
C THR A 129 7.56 9.18 1.24
N PRO A 130 7.54 9.62 2.51
CA PRO A 130 6.68 10.70 2.92
C PRO A 130 7.23 12.03 2.40
N GLU A 131 6.35 12.99 2.16
CA GLU A 131 6.74 14.39 1.99
C GLU A 131 7.13 14.96 3.36
N HIS A 132 8.28 15.63 3.46
CA HIS A 132 8.81 16.11 4.74
C HIS A 132 8.48 17.59 5.04
N ASP A 133 8.12 18.39 4.03
CA ASP A 133 8.13 19.86 4.14
C ASP A 133 6.75 20.55 4.04
N HIS A 134 5.68 19.83 3.65
CA HIS A 134 4.35 20.42 3.50
C HIS A 134 3.33 19.73 4.40
N GLY A 135 2.50 20.54 5.06
CA GLY A 135 1.52 20.09 6.06
C GLY A 135 0.37 19.24 5.52
N ASP A 136 0.33 19.01 4.20
CA ASP A 136 -0.51 17.99 3.59
C ASP A 136 0.28 16.69 3.53
N GLU A 137 -0.21 15.65 4.21
CA GLU A 137 0.44 14.35 4.36
C GLU A 137 0.45 13.57 3.04
N ARG A 138 1.24 14.02 2.06
CA ARG A 138 1.45 13.33 0.79
C ARG A 138 2.54 12.28 0.93
N VAL A 139 2.43 11.27 0.09
CA VAL A 139 3.35 10.14 0.02
C VAL A 139 3.67 9.87 -1.44
N GLY A 140 4.97 9.85 -1.73
CA GLY A 140 5.52 9.43 -2.99
C GLY A 140 5.65 7.92 -3.02
N VAL A 141 5.07 7.27 -4.03
CA VAL A 141 5.12 5.82 -4.18
C VAL A 141 5.62 5.43 -5.56
N LEU A 142 6.59 4.51 -5.58
CA LEU A 142 6.99 3.82 -6.80
C LEU A 142 6.21 2.52 -6.90
N VAL A 143 5.39 2.40 -7.94
CA VAL A 143 4.46 1.29 -8.15
C VAL A 143 4.87 0.52 -9.39
N ARG A 144 4.90 -0.80 -9.32
CA ARG A 144 5.01 -1.67 -10.50
C ARG A 144 3.61 -1.98 -11.02
N CYS A 145 3.28 -1.52 -12.22
CA CYS A 145 1.99 -1.82 -12.84
C CYS A 145 1.83 -3.33 -13.06
N PHE A 146 0.66 -3.89 -12.72
CA PHE A 146 0.37 -5.31 -12.95
C PHE A 146 0.14 -5.64 -14.43
N SER A 147 -0.30 -4.66 -15.23
CA SER A 147 -0.61 -4.85 -16.66
C SER A 147 0.64 -4.82 -17.54
N CYS A 148 1.40 -3.72 -17.49
CA CYS A 148 2.58 -3.55 -18.36
C CYS A 148 3.94 -3.80 -17.67
N GLU A 149 3.93 -4.12 -16.37
CA GLU A 149 5.12 -4.39 -15.53
C GLU A 149 6.13 -3.24 -15.37
N ARG A 150 5.84 -2.06 -15.94
CA ARG A 150 6.67 -0.86 -15.80
C ARG A 150 6.44 -0.18 -14.46
N HIS A 151 7.44 0.56 -14.02
CA HIS A 151 7.36 1.32 -12.78
C HIS A 151 6.91 2.76 -13.05
N THR A 152 5.99 3.24 -12.24
CA THR A 152 5.48 4.61 -12.28
C THR A 152 5.51 5.21 -10.88
N VAL A 153 5.74 6.52 -10.82
CA VAL A 153 5.73 7.26 -9.56
C VAL A 153 4.42 7.99 -9.44
N ASN A 154 3.76 7.80 -8.30
CA ASN A 154 2.54 8.50 -7.93
C ASN A 154 2.79 9.27 -6.63
N ILE A 155 2.16 10.42 -6.48
CA ILE A 155 2.10 11.21 -5.25
C ILE A 155 0.64 11.25 -4.85
N VAL A 156 0.35 10.67 -3.70
CA VAL A 156 -1.01 10.42 -3.19
C VAL A 156 -1.10 10.86 -1.73
N THR A 157 -2.30 10.93 -1.17
CA THR A 157 -2.49 11.09 0.28
C THR A 157 -2.06 9.83 1.05
N ARG A 158 -1.87 9.94 2.37
CA ARG A 158 -1.71 8.75 3.23
C ARG A 158 -2.94 7.85 3.20
N ASP A 159 -4.14 8.43 3.28
CA ASP A 159 -5.38 7.67 3.28
C ASP A 159 -5.55 6.85 2.00
N HIS A 160 -5.07 7.35 0.85
CA HIS A 160 -5.02 6.59 -0.40
C HIS A 160 -4.29 5.26 -0.27
N LEU A 161 -3.21 5.21 0.52
CA LEU A 161 -2.42 3.99 0.74
C LEU A 161 -2.95 3.18 1.92
N ASP A 162 -3.33 3.87 2.98
CA ASP A 162 -3.61 3.25 4.27
C ASP A 162 -5.01 2.67 4.32
N VAL A 163 -5.99 3.29 3.67
CA VAL A 163 -7.40 2.88 3.74
C VAL A 163 -7.81 2.18 2.45
N PRO A 164 -8.06 0.85 2.46
CA PRO A 164 -8.59 0.16 1.30
C PRO A 164 -9.88 0.84 0.82
N TRP A 165 -10.06 0.92 -0.50
CA TRP A 165 -11.21 1.53 -1.18
C TRP A 165 -11.28 3.06 -1.11
N HIS A 166 -10.36 3.71 -0.41
CA HIS A 166 -10.19 5.16 -0.47
C HIS A 166 -9.17 5.48 -1.56
N ASN A 167 -9.63 5.91 -2.72
CA ASN A 167 -8.74 6.39 -3.78
C ASN A 167 -8.86 7.91 -3.89
N ASP A 168 -7.76 8.57 -4.22
CA ASP A 168 -7.73 10.03 -4.30
C ASP A 168 -8.45 10.44 -5.58
N ASP A 169 -9.29 11.46 -5.51
CA ASP A 169 -9.92 12.06 -6.70
C ASP A 169 -8.88 12.74 -7.60
N HIS A 170 -7.75 13.15 -7.02
CA HIS A 170 -6.64 13.80 -7.73
C HIS A 170 -5.31 13.18 -7.35
N ILE A 171 -4.63 12.59 -8.34
CA ILE A 171 -3.33 11.94 -8.16
C ILE A 171 -2.28 12.71 -8.95
N ALA A 172 -1.16 13.00 -8.30
CA ALA A 172 0.02 13.50 -9.00
C ALA A 172 0.88 12.32 -9.48
N TYR A 173 1.50 12.44 -10.65
CA TYR A 173 2.43 11.42 -11.15
C TYR A 173 3.66 12.06 -11.78
N VAL A 174 4.78 11.35 -11.80
CA VAL A 174 5.98 11.80 -12.52
C VAL A 174 6.00 11.15 -13.89
N ALA A 175 5.99 11.95 -14.96
CA ALA A 175 6.07 11.53 -16.36
C ALA A 175 7.47 11.02 -16.76
N GLN A 176 8.07 10.17 -15.92
CA GLN A 176 9.33 9.50 -16.14
C GLN A 176 9.20 8.05 -15.75
N VAL A 177 9.57 7.14 -16.66
CA VAL A 177 9.66 5.71 -16.34
C VAL A 177 10.99 5.46 -15.63
N PHE A 178 10.92 4.92 -14.42
CA PHE A 178 12.10 4.50 -13.67
C PHE A 178 12.48 3.06 -14.07
N ASP A 179 13.75 2.85 -14.38
CA ASP A 179 14.24 1.53 -14.76
C ASP A 179 14.32 0.62 -13.52
N GLY A 180 13.44 -0.39 -13.50
CA GLY A 180 13.05 -1.16 -12.31
C GLY A 180 14.15 -1.99 -11.65
N ASP A 181 15.14 -2.42 -12.42
CA ASP A 181 16.24 -3.25 -11.91
C ASP A 181 17.42 -2.41 -11.36
N ARG A 182 17.40 -1.10 -11.61
CA ARG A 182 18.44 -0.15 -11.18
C ARG A 182 17.87 1.00 -10.36
N ILE A 183 16.72 0.80 -9.73
CA ILE A 183 16.18 1.79 -8.80
C ILE A 183 17.23 1.98 -7.71
N ALA A 184 17.71 3.21 -7.61
CA ALA A 184 18.72 3.61 -6.66
C ALA A 184 18.23 3.38 -5.22
N PRO A 185 19.12 3.43 -4.20
CA PRO A 185 18.70 3.40 -2.80
C PRO A 185 17.54 4.37 -2.57
N GLU A 186 16.64 4.03 -1.65
CA GLU A 186 15.47 4.84 -1.26
C GLU A 186 15.80 6.34 -1.17
N GLU A 187 16.94 6.67 -0.58
CA GLU A 187 17.44 8.04 -0.44
C GLU A 187 17.57 8.80 -1.76
N ARG A 188 18.01 8.13 -2.84
CA ARG A 188 18.09 8.75 -4.16
C ARG A 188 16.71 8.86 -4.81
N PHE A 189 15.79 7.93 -4.54
CA PHE A 189 14.40 8.08 -4.99
C PHE A 189 13.73 9.27 -4.31
N ARG A 190 13.86 9.37 -2.98
CA ARG A 190 13.40 10.48 -2.15
C ARG A 190 13.95 11.82 -2.66
N HIS A 191 15.27 11.93 -2.82
CA HIS A 191 15.90 13.13 -3.36
C HIS A 191 15.43 13.44 -4.79
N GLN A 192 15.25 12.44 -5.65
CA GLN A 192 14.79 12.69 -7.02
C GLN A 192 13.36 13.22 -7.07
N LEU A 193 12.50 12.74 -6.16
CA LEU A 193 11.10 13.10 -6.10
C LEU A 193 10.85 14.45 -5.47
N TRP A 194 11.45 14.72 -4.31
CA TRP A 194 11.17 15.92 -3.51
C TRP A 194 12.16 17.05 -3.74
N ASP A 195 13.47 16.73 -3.82
CA ASP A 195 14.55 17.72 -3.92
C ASP A 195 15.08 17.88 -5.36
N GLY A 196 14.54 17.09 -6.28
CA GLY A 196 15.12 16.82 -7.59
C GLY A 196 14.40 17.53 -8.74
N PRO A 197 14.81 17.23 -9.98
CA PRO A 197 14.20 17.82 -11.18
C PRO A 197 12.87 17.16 -11.57
N ALA A 198 12.40 16.15 -10.83
CA ALA A 198 11.16 15.47 -11.14
C ALA A 198 10.00 16.48 -11.07
N ARG A 199 9.20 16.54 -12.13
CA ARG A 199 8.01 17.37 -12.17
C ARG A 199 6.80 16.46 -12.09
N ALA A 200 6.00 16.67 -11.05
CA ALA A 200 4.71 16.03 -10.91
C ALA A 200 3.68 16.73 -11.81
N GLU A 201 2.86 15.94 -12.48
CA GLU A 201 1.67 16.37 -13.19
C GLU A 201 0.44 15.88 -12.43
N TRP A 202 -0.59 16.70 -12.32
CA TRP A 202 -1.84 16.36 -11.64
C TRP A 202 -2.85 15.78 -12.62
N LEU A 203 -3.51 14.71 -12.22
CA LEU A 203 -4.59 14.05 -12.94
C LEU A 203 -5.82 13.96 -12.08
N ASP A 204 -6.98 14.20 -12.69
CA ASP A 204 -8.27 13.85 -12.12
C ASP A 204 -8.49 12.35 -12.33
N ALA A 205 -8.64 11.59 -11.25
CA ALA A 205 -8.69 10.13 -11.25
C ALA A 205 -10.09 9.55 -11.60
N GLY A 206 -10.93 10.35 -12.27
CA GLY A 206 -12.35 10.08 -12.56
C GLY A 206 -12.63 8.83 -13.39
#